data_AF-A0A9X1GFX2-F1
#
_entry.id   AF-A0A9X1GFX2-F1
#
_cell.length_a   1.000
_cell.length_b   1.000
_cell.length_c   1.000
_cell.angle_alpha   90.00
_cell.angle_beta   90.00
_cell.angle_gamma   90.00
#
_symmetry.space_group_name_H-M   'P 1'
#
loop_
_entity.id
_entity.type
_entity.pdbx_description
1 polymer ?
#
loop_
_entity_poly.entity_id
_entity_poly.type
_entity_poly.pdbx_seq_one_letter_code
_entity_poly.pdbx_strand_id
1 'polypeptide(L)'
;TNETVILTLAANSAYTLGTTKAATVTIADNDSVSSLAEISNLSFSGKEGDIGTFGIRLSQAPTSNVTVTFNHGGFLTIDADNIIDNGTQKTLTFTPSNWNVNKTVRFIAEVDGSSANRTSGNTISYNLSGGKTGTGSYNLGTITNTYAPDNTKFNIDLDFRNDYLGFWTSARKTIAKKAADDWAVRIADEFSAMTLNQSEIVTMQNPTNFNPDNSFDFTANRYVDDLVIFVGVFSQWDDASGLGNGWINYPESLPRYGMVVIDAKDSLTDSLLYEVFSHEIGHALAMLWAKPELIDYSNSSTPIFKGEYTRTANGGSYISLRDGVHPADNVNSIMSYGDLATAPTNIDFAMLADSGYRVYGFNA
;
A
#
# COMPACT_ATOMS: atom_id res chain seq x y z
N THR A 1 38.22 -0.22 20.18
CA THR A 1 38.36 0.66 21.38
C THR A 1 39.82 0.78 21.73
N ASN A 2 40.33 1.97 22.08
CA ASN A 2 41.76 2.18 22.34
C ASN A 2 42.36 1.18 23.33
N GLU A 3 43.55 0.68 23.02
CA GLU A 3 44.36 -0.13 23.93
C GLU A 3 45.47 0.68 24.61
N THR A 4 46.04 0.11 25.67
CA THR A 4 47.19 0.70 26.38
C THR A 4 48.32 -0.29 26.52
N VAL A 5 49.55 0.19 26.30
CA VAL A 5 50.78 -0.54 26.58
C VAL A 5 51.58 0.26 27.59
N ILE A 6 52.01 -0.40 28.67
CA ILE A 6 52.83 0.22 29.70
C ILE A 6 54.23 -0.39 29.63
N LEU A 7 55.22 0.45 29.31
CA LEU A 7 56.63 0.10 29.39
C LEU A 7 57.16 0.55 30.75
N THR A 8 57.70 -0.38 31.55
CA THR A 8 58.34 -0.08 32.83
C THR A 8 59.84 -0.36 32.75
N LEU A 9 60.66 0.59 33.16
CA LEU A 9 62.10 0.41 33.24
C LEU A 9 62.46 -0.44 34.46
N ALA A 10 63.16 -1.55 34.23
CA ALA A 10 63.67 -2.39 35.30
C ALA A 10 64.85 -1.73 36.01
N ALA A 11 64.79 -1.71 37.34
CA ALA A 11 65.89 -1.21 38.15
C ALA A 11 67.11 -2.15 38.05
N ASN A 12 68.31 -1.56 38.01
CA ASN A 12 69.57 -2.28 38.06
C ASN A 12 70.57 -1.44 38.86
N SER A 13 71.45 -2.08 39.63
CA SER A 13 72.46 -1.39 40.45
C SER A 13 73.55 -0.69 39.63
N ALA A 14 73.71 -1.02 38.35
CA ALA A 14 74.69 -0.40 37.46
C ALA A 14 74.30 1.03 37.00
N TYR A 15 73.07 1.48 37.24
CA TYR A 15 72.61 2.81 36.85
C TYR A 15 71.50 3.33 37.77
N THR A 16 71.34 4.65 37.84
CA THR A 16 70.22 5.30 38.52
C THR A 16 69.14 5.67 37.50
N LEU A 17 67.91 5.18 37.71
CA LEU A 17 66.75 5.62 36.94
C LEU A 17 66.28 7.00 37.40
N GLY A 18 65.82 7.83 36.47
CA GLY A 18 65.21 9.13 36.75
C GLY A 18 63.85 9.02 37.45
N THR A 19 63.16 10.16 37.56
CA THR A 19 61.85 10.26 38.24
C THR A 19 60.74 9.53 37.47
N THR A 20 60.78 9.52 36.14
CA THR A 20 59.82 8.80 35.29
C THR A 20 60.33 7.40 34.96
N LYS A 21 59.67 6.37 35.49
CA LYS A 21 60.09 4.96 35.38
C LYS A 21 59.16 4.10 34.51
N ALA A 22 58.03 4.68 34.11
CA ALA A 22 57.09 4.04 33.21
C ALA A 22 56.61 5.03 32.15
N ALA A 23 56.35 4.51 30.96
CA ALA A 23 55.70 5.23 29.89
C ALA A 23 54.46 4.46 29.46
N THR A 24 53.34 5.16 29.36
CA THR A 24 52.10 4.61 28.80
C THR A 24 51.98 5.08 27.36
N VAL A 25 51.82 4.12 26.44
CA VAL A 25 51.44 4.39 25.06
C VAL A 25 49.97 4.01 24.91
N THR A 26 49.17 4.93 24.41
CA THR A 26 47.80 4.64 23.96
C THR A 26 47.84 4.30 22.49
N ILE A 27 47.34 3.12 22.13
CA ILE A 27 47.09 2.75 20.74
C ILE A 27 45.69 3.27 20.43
N ALA A 28 45.63 4.27 19.54
CA ALA A 28 44.35 4.82 19.12
C ALA A 28 43.65 3.80 18.21
N ASP A 29 42.41 3.48 18.55
CA ASP A 29 41.51 2.69 17.71
C ASP A 29 41.29 3.43 16.39
N ASN A 30 41.63 2.78 15.28
CA ASN A 30 41.42 3.32 13.95
C ASN A 30 40.52 2.41 13.08
N ASP A 31 39.94 1.38 13.68
CA ASP A 31 38.89 0.59 13.06
C ASP A 31 37.62 1.44 12.99
N SER A 32 37.38 2.03 11.82
CA SER A 32 36.03 2.52 11.52
C SER A 32 35.09 1.32 11.57
N VAL A 33 33.99 1.44 12.32
CA VAL A 33 32.89 0.48 12.25
C VAL A 33 32.35 0.53 10.81
N SER A 34 32.92 -0.26 9.89
CA SER A 34 32.26 -0.51 8.62
C SER A 34 30.92 -1.11 9.01
N SER A 35 29.81 -0.55 8.53
CA SER A 35 28.50 -1.10 8.82
C SER A 35 28.52 -2.59 8.44
N LEU A 36 28.25 -3.46 9.40
CA LEU A 36 28.35 -4.90 9.17
C LEU A 36 27.40 -5.35 8.06
N ALA A 37 26.29 -4.64 7.88
CA ALA A 37 25.48 -4.73 6.67
C ALA A 37 25.86 -3.62 5.69
N GLU A 38 26.08 -4.01 4.44
CA GLU A 38 26.38 -3.12 3.32
C GLU A 38 25.11 -2.93 2.49
N ILE A 39 24.68 -1.68 2.32
CA ILE A 39 23.57 -1.32 1.43
C ILE A 39 24.12 -0.90 0.07
N SER A 40 23.51 -1.37 -1.01
CA SER A 40 23.94 -1.14 -2.39
C SER A 40 22.74 -1.06 -3.35
N ASN A 41 22.99 -0.77 -4.63
CA ASN A 41 22.01 -0.90 -5.72
C ASN A 41 20.65 -0.21 -5.46
N LEU A 42 20.66 1.00 -4.88
CA LEU A 42 19.42 1.77 -4.75
C LEU A 42 18.83 2.04 -6.14
N SER A 43 17.60 1.61 -6.37
CA SER A 43 16.79 1.94 -7.52
C SER A 43 15.49 2.57 -7.03
N PHE A 44 15.36 3.88 -7.16
CA PHE A 44 14.19 4.63 -6.71
C PHE A 44 14.11 5.96 -7.45
N SER A 45 12.90 6.36 -7.84
CA SER A 45 12.64 7.59 -8.61
C SER A 45 12.73 8.87 -7.78
N GLY A 46 12.67 8.77 -6.44
CA GLY A 46 12.64 9.93 -5.55
C GLY A 46 11.25 10.54 -5.37
N LYS A 47 10.18 9.84 -5.70
CA LYS A 47 8.79 10.36 -5.66
C LYS A 47 7.92 9.59 -4.68
N GLU A 48 6.89 10.24 -4.18
CA GLU A 48 5.84 9.57 -3.41
C GLU A 48 5.04 8.60 -4.27
N GLY A 49 4.43 7.60 -3.64
CA GLY A 49 3.73 6.48 -4.28
C GLY A 49 4.64 5.50 -5.02
N ASP A 50 5.89 5.87 -5.33
CA ASP A 50 6.79 5.04 -6.12
C ASP A 50 7.47 3.95 -5.27
N ILE A 51 7.62 2.79 -5.91
CA ILE A 51 8.35 1.64 -5.39
C ILE A 51 9.86 1.88 -5.58
N GLY A 52 10.64 1.61 -4.54
CA GLY A 52 12.09 1.55 -4.59
C GLY A 52 12.63 0.19 -4.16
N THR A 53 13.86 -0.11 -4.56
CA THR A 53 14.59 -1.29 -4.11
C THR A 53 16.02 -0.94 -3.71
N PHE A 54 16.60 -1.73 -2.81
CA PHE A 54 18.03 -1.71 -2.51
C PHE A 54 18.54 -3.12 -2.21
N GLY A 55 19.84 -3.32 -2.43
CA GLY A 55 20.55 -4.52 -2.03
C GLY A 55 21.10 -4.41 -0.62
N ILE A 56 21.06 -5.51 0.14
CA ILE A 56 21.75 -5.64 1.41
C ILE A 56 22.52 -6.96 1.47
N ARG A 57 23.74 -6.93 2.02
CA ARG A 57 24.53 -8.11 2.40
C ARG A 57 25.31 -7.84 3.67
N LEU A 58 25.89 -8.88 4.27
CA LEU A 58 26.87 -8.70 5.34
C LEU A 58 28.28 -8.56 4.76
N SER A 59 29.15 -7.80 5.44
CA SER A 59 30.57 -7.64 5.08
C SER A 59 31.47 -8.73 5.67
N GLN A 60 30.97 -9.51 6.63
CA GLN A 60 31.69 -10.61 7.27
C GLN A 60 30.80 -11.84 7.48
N ALA A 61 31.40 -13.03 7.36
CA ALA A 61 30.75 -14.29 7.68
C ALA A 61 30.34 -14.36 9.16
N PRO A 62 29.07 -14.67 9.48
CA PRO A 62 28.65 -14.94 10.85
C PRO A 62 28.88 -16.43 11.20
N THR A 63 29.00 -16.73 12.49
CA THR A 63 29.13 -18.12 12.99
C THR A 63 27.78 -18.83 13.18
N SER A 64 26.68 -18.08 13.17
CA SER A 64 25.29 -18.56 13.18
C SER A 64 24.40 -17.58 12.41
N ASN A 65 23.10 -17.86 12.30
CA ASN A 65 22.19 -16.99 11.55
C ASN A 65 22.12 -15.57 12.13
N VAL A 66 22.01 -14.58 11.24
CA VAL A 66 21.82 -13.16 11.56
C VAL A 66 20.46 -12.72 11.03
N THR A 67 19.64 -12.17 11.90
CA THR A 67 18.36 -11.57 11.52
C THR A 67 18.53 -10.06 11.40
N VAL A 68 18.20 -9.51 10.24
CA VAL A 68 18.04 -8.07 10.00
C VAL A 68 16.58 -7.72 10.25
N THR A 69 16.32 -6.76 11.13
CA THR A 69 14.97 -6.21 11.36
C THR A 69 14.96 -4.76 10.92
N PHE A 70 14.15 -4.45 9.91
CA PHE A 70 13.98 -3.10 9.37
C PHE A 70 13.00 -2.28 10.21
N ASN A 71 13.28 -0.99 10.28
CA ASN A 71 12.47 0.05 10.90
C ASN A 71 12.43 1.24 9.94
N HIS A 72 11.34 1.99 9.91
CA HIS A 72 11.17 3.06 8.93
C HIS A 72 10.31 4.20 9.48
N GLY A 73 10.37 5.35 8.81
CA GLY A 73 9.53 6.51 9.11
C GLY A 73 8.04 6.28 8.79
N GLY A 74 7.21 7.25 9.21
CA GLY A 74 5.75 7.20 9.13
C GLY A 74 5.15 7.17 7.72
N PHE A 75 5.92 7.49 6.68
CA PHE A 75 5.47 7.42 5.27
C PHE A 75 6.42 6.58 4.44
N LEU A 76 6.77 5.43 4.99
CA LEU A 76 7.54 4.38 4.32
C LEU A 76 6.87 3.05 4.64
N THR A 77 6.91 2.14 3.68
CA THR A 77 6.59 0.73 3.87
C THR A 77 7.77 -0.07 3.36
N ILE A 78 8.21 -1.10 4.09
CA ILE A 78 9.34 -1.95 3.71
C ILE A 78 8.87 -3.38 3.58
N ASP A 79 9.30 -4.02 2.50
CA ASP A 79 9.20 -5.46 2.29
C ASP A 79 10.60 -6.08 2.12
N ALA A 80 10.98 -6.92 3.08
CA ALA A 80 12.36 -7.32 3.34
C ALA A 80 12.93 -8.35 2.35
N ASP A 81 12.10 -9.10 1.64
CA ASP A 81 12.54 -10.14 0.71
C ASP A 81 12.16 -9.88 -0.76
N ASN A 82 11.36 -8.83 -1.02
CA ASN A 82 10.87 -8.45 -2.34
C ASN A 82 10.06 -9.60 -3.02
N ILE A 83 9.47 -10.48 -2.21
CA ILE A 83 8.49 -11.46 -2.63
C ILE A 83 7.13 -10.87 -2.27
N ILE A 84 6.26 -10.77 -3.26
CA ILE A 84 4.96 -10.12 -3.07
C ILE A 84 3.93 -11.09 -2.51
N ASP A 85 3.95 -12.33 -3.02
CA ASP A 85 2.96 -13.37 -2.75
C ASP A 85 2.90 -13.82 -1.29
N ASN A 86 3.85 -13.39 -0.45
CA ASN A 86 3.87 -13.65 0.99
C ASN A 86 3.62 -12.38 1.84
N GLY A 87 3.27 -11.26 1.21
CA GLY A 87 2.89 -10.03 1.89
C GLY A 87 4.03 -9.05 2.11
N THR A 88 3.94 -8.25 3.17
CA THR A 88 5.02 -7.34 3.60
C THR A 88 5.80 -7.93 4.77
N GLN A 89 7.11 -8.12 4.63
CA GLN A 89 7.96 -8.56 5.75
C GLN A 89 8.94 -7.48 6.21
N LYS A 90 9.17 -7.42 7.52
CA LYS A 90 10.15 -6.49 8.13
C LYS A 90 11.49 -7.16 8.46
N THR A 91 11.62 -8.45 8.24
CA THR A 91 12.80 -9.22 8.65
C THR A 91 13.40 -10.01 7.51
N LEU A 92 14.72 -10.08 7.51
CA LEU A 92 15.52 -10.83 6.54
C LEU A 92 16.56 -11.64 7.30
N THR A 93 16.83 -12.88 6.87
CA THR A 93 17.84 -13.74 7.52
C THR A 93 19.03 -14.00 6.60
N PHE A 94 20.22 -13.82 7.16
CA PHE A 94 21.49 -14.30 6.62
C PHE A 94 21.97 -15.53 7.41
N THR A 95 22.58 -16.47 6.70
CA THR A 95 23.19 -17.68 7.24
C THR A 95 24.71 -17.63 7.04
N PRO A 96 25.50 -18.48 7.72
CA PRO A 96 26.93 -18.61 7.45
C PRO A 96 27.27 -18.94 5.99
N SER A 97 26.32 -19.46 5.21
CA SER A 97 26.51 -19.83 3.80
C SER A 97 26.07 -18.78 2.79
N ASN A 98 25.25 -17.79 3.17
CA ASN A 98 24.70 -16.79 2.24
C ASN A 98 24.94 -15.32 2.64
N TRP A 99 25.69 -15.07 3.71
CA TRP A 99 25.93 -13.73 4.27
C TRP A 99 26.42 -12.71 3.25
N ASN A 100 27.20 -13.13 2.25
CA ASN A 100 27.77 -12.28 1.21
C ASN A 100 26.91 -12.18 -0.06
N VAL A 101 25.79 -12.90 -0.11
CA VAL A 101 24.85 -12.85 -1.23
C VAL A 101 23.97 -11.63 -1.04
N ASN A 102 23.96 -10.74 -2.04
CA ASN A 102 23.12 -9.55 -2.01
C ASN A 102 21.63 -9.95 -2.07
N LYS A 103 20.87 -9.53 -1.07
CA LYS A 103 19.43 -9.73 -0.99
C LYS A 103 18.72 -8.42 -1.32
N THR A 104 17.66 -8.48 -2.11
CA THR A 104 16.90 -7.30 -2.51
C THR A 104 15.80 -7.02 -1.50
N VAL A 105 15.74 -5.79 -1.03
CA VAL A 105 14.67 -5.26 -0.19
C VAL A 105 13.87 -4.27 -1.02
N ARG A 106 12.54 -4.36 -0.96
CA ARG A 106 11.60 -3.41 -1.56
C ARG A 106 11.15 -2.41 -0.51
N PHE A 107 10.88 -1.19 -0.92
CA PHE A 107 10.16 -0.22 -0.11
C PHE A 107 9.22 0.62 -0.98
N ILE A 108 8.29 1.31 -0.33
CA ILE A 108 7.42 2.31 -0.96
C ILE A 108 7.63 3.62 -0.20
N ALA A 109 7.85 4.70 -0.94
CA ALA A 109 7.78 6.05 -0.40
C ALA A 109 6.32 6.48 -0.38
N GLU A 110 5.63 6.23 0.73
CA GLU A 110 4.20 6.47 0.84
C GLU A 110 3.87 7.96 0.69
N VAL A 111 2.67 8.25 0.17
CA VAL A 111 2.13 9.62 0.08
C VAL A 111 1.81 10.13 1.49
N ASP A 112 2.14 11.38 1.75
CA ASP A 112 1.98 12.00 3.08
C ASP A 112 0.85 13.04 3.15
N GLY A 113 0.18 13.32 2.01
CA GLY A 113 -0.91 14.29 1.90
C GLY A 113 -0.44 15.75 1.87
N SER A 114 0.87 16.00 1.87
CA SER A 114 1.46 17.33 1.82
C SER A 114 1.60 17.83 0.38
N SER A 115 1.34 19.12 0.15
CA SER A 115 1.68 19.75 -1.14
C SER A 115 3.18 20.01 -1.33
N ALA A 116 3.97 19.92 -0.25
CA ALA A 116 5.42 20.14 -0.26
C ALA A 116 6.20 18.82 -0.30
N ASN A 117 7.38 18.85 -0.93
CA ASN A 117 8.32 17.74 -0.89
C ASN A 117 8.70 17.38 0.55
N ARG A 118 8.75 16.07 0.84
CA ARG A 118 9.11 15.55 2.16
C ARG A 118 10.62 15.50 2.34
N THR A 119 11.15 16.34 3.22
CA THR A 119 12.59 16.47 3.50
C THR A 119 13.07 15.74 4.76
N SER A 120 12.16 15.09 5.50
CA SER A 120 12.46 14.37 6.75
C SER A 120 11.64 13.09 6.87
N GLY A 121 12.03 12.18 7.77
CA GLY A 121 11.34 10.88 7.94
C GLY A 121 11.61 9.85 6.84
N ASN A 122 12.58 10.12 5.95
CA ASN A 122 12.93 9.30 4.79
C ASN A 122 14.04 8.27 5.08
N THR A 123 14.16 7.87 6.35
CA THR A 123 15.23 6.99 6.82
C THR A 123 14.71 5.58 7.00
N ILE A 124 15.40 4.64 6.36
CA ILE A 124 15.26 3.20 6.59
C ILE A 124 16.38 2.78 7.54
N SER A 125 16.01 2.33 8.74
CA SER A 125 16.95 1.84 9.74
C SER A 125 16.88 0.32 9.86
N TYR A 126 17.94 -0.31 10.33
CA TYR A 126 17.95 -1.74 10.60
C TYR A 126 18.69 -2.07 11.89
N ASN A 127 18.29 -3.19 12.50
CA ASN A 127 18.94 -3.81 13.64
C ASN A 127 19.32 -5.25 13.30
N LEU A 128 20.56 -5.64 13.60
CA LEU A 128 21.07 -7.00 13.45
C LEU A 128 21.02 -7.71 14.80
N SER A 129 20.59 -8.96 14.79
CA SER A 129 20.57 -9.84 15.97
C SER A 129 21.00 -11.28 15.61
N GLY A 130 21.35 -12.09 16.62
CA GLY A 130 21.82 -13.46 16.43
C GLY A 130 23.35 -13.56 16.39
N GLY A 131 23.89 -14.24 15.38
CA GLY A 131 25.33 -14.51 15.25
C GLY A 131 26.23 -13.27 15.10
N LYS A 132 25.62 -12.12 14.81
CA LYS A 132 26.24 -10.80 14.82
C LYS A 132 25.20 -9.77 15.25
N THR A 133 25.66 -8.69 15.87
CA THR A 133 24.82 -7.55 16.27
C THR A 133 25.34 -6.27 15.63
N GLY A 134 24.47 -5.28 15.53
CA GLY A 134 24.81 -4.00 14.92
C GLY A 134 23.55 -3.26 14.49
N THR A 135 23.72 -1.99 14.15
CA THR A 135 22.64 -1.15 13.65
C THR A 135 23.15 -0.37 12.45
N GLY A 136 22.22 0.19 11.68
CA GLY A 136 22.54 1.13 10.64
C GLY A 136 21.30 1.79 10.10
N SER A 137 21.51 2.76 9.21
CA SER A 137 20.43 3.49 8.58
C SER A 137 20.83 3.98 7.21
N TYR A 138 19.84 4.15 6.34
CA TYR A 138 19.97 4.66 5.00
C TYR A 138 18.93 5.76 4.80
N ASN A 139 19.39 6.96 4.46
CA ASN A 139 18.52 8.08 4.18
C ASN A 139 18.27 8.17 2.67
N LEU A 140 17.01 8.11 2.27
CA LEU A 140 16.60 8.19 0.86
C LEU A 140 16.73 9.60 0.27
N GLY A 141 17.03 10.61 1.09
CA GLY A 141 17.12 12.01 0.66
C GLY A 141 15.75 12.70 0.70
N THR A 142 15.53 13.66 -0.20
CA THR A 142 14.23 14.33 -0.34
C THR A 142 13.30 13.50 -1.21
N ILE A 143 12.06 13.32 -0.77
CA ILE A 143 11.00 12.68 -1.57
C ILE A 143 10.15 13.78 -2.20
N THR A 144 9.97 13.70 -3.52
CA THR A 144 9.18 14.64 -4.31
C THR A 144 7.71 14.32 -4.15
N ASN A 145 6.92 15.33 -3.76
CA ASN A 145 5.47 15.20 -3.65
C ASN A 145 4.87 14.85 -5.02
N THR A 146 3.96 13.88 -5.04
CA THR A 146 3.14 13.55 -6.21
C THR A 146 1.64 13.54 -5.93
N TYR A 147 1.24 13.65 -4.66
CA TYR A 147 -0.15 13.57 -4.25
C TYR A 147 -0.46 14.58 -3.14
N ALA A 148 -1.27 15.56 -3.49
CA ALA A 148 -1.84 16.52 -2.56
C ALA A 148 -3.32 16.68 -2.91
N PRO A 149 -4.24 16.03 -2.16
CA PRO A 149 -5.66 16.11 -2.44
C PRO A 149 -6.22 17.52 -2.22
N ASP A 150 -7.41 17.77 -2.78
CA ASP A 150 -8.22 18.94 -2.44
C ASP A 150 -9.15 18.52 -1.30
N ASN A 151 -8.72 18.73 -0.05
CA ASN A 151 -9.43 18.39 1.19
C ASN A 151 -10.70 19.24 1.44
N THR A 152 -11.35 19.70 0.36
CA THR A 152 -12.66 20.34 0.38
C THR A 152 -13.68 19.57 -0.47
N LYS A 153 -13.25 18.45 -1.05
CA LYS A 153 -14.04 17.56 -1.89
C LYS A 153 -13.64 16.12 -1.61
N PHE A 154 -14.63 15.24 -1.71
CA PHE A 154 -14.38 13.80 -1.72
C PHE A 154 -13.33 13.39 -2.76
N ASN A 155 -12.27 12.75 -2.31
CA ASN A 155 -11.17 12.25 -3.13
C ASN A 155 -11.11 10.71 -3.09
N ILE A 156 -11.10 10.10 -4.28
CA ILE A 156 -10.79 8.67 -4.45
C ILE A 156 -9.37 8.59 -5.00
N ASP A 157 -8.41 8.23 -4.16
CA ASP A 157 -7.04 7.99 -4.60
C ASP A 157 -6.82 6.54 -5.03
N LEU A 158 -5.95 6.33 -6.01
CA LEU A 158 -5.67 5.03 -6.60
C LEU A 158 -4.22 4.61 -6.37
N ASP A 159 -4.04 3.50 -5.66
CA ASP A 159 -2.75 2.97 -5.30
C ASP A 159 -2.39 1.75 -6.14
N PHE A 160 -1.48 1.92 -7.09
CA PHE A 160 -1.08 0.87 -8.04
C PHE A 160 0.11 0.04 -7.56
N ARG A 161 0.41 0.00 -6.26
CA ARG A 161 1.54 -0.81 -5.73
C ARG A 161 1.45 -2.30 -6.07
N ASN A 162 0.26 -2.76 -6.48
CA ASN A 162 -0.04 -4.14 -6.79
C ASN A 162 -0.09 -4.45 -8.30
N ASP A 163 0.43 -3.56 -9.15
CA ASP A 163 0.58 -3.78 -10.59
C ASP A 163 1.85 -4.59 -10.92
N TYR A 164 1.84 -5.88 -10.60
CA TYR A 164 3.02 -6.73 -10.79
C TYR A 164 3.23 -7.18 -12.24
N LEU A 165 2.17 -7.15 -13.04
CA LEU A 165 2.21 -7.52 -14.45
C LEU A 165 2.61 -6.33 -15.36
N GLY A 166 2.77 -5.13 -14.80
CA GLY A 166 3.00 -3.91 -15.57
C GLY A 166 1.81 -3.55 -16.49
N PHE A 167 0.61 -3.99 -16.11
CA PHE A 167 -0.61 -3.77 -16.87
C PHE A 167 -1.03 -2.29 -16.81
N TRP A 168 -0.83 -1.61 -15.68
CA TRP A 168 -1.23 -0.24 -15.44
C TRP A 168 -0.21 0.75 -15.98
N THR A 169 -0.14 0.85 -17.31
CA THR A 169 0.58 1.91 -18.01
C THR A 169 0.05 3.29 -17.61
N SER A 170 0.82 4.36 -17.87
CA SER A 170 0.38 5.74 -17.59
C SER A 170 -0.97 6.06 -18.24
N ALA A 171 -1.24 5.56 -19.46
CA ALA A 171 -2.52 5.77 -20.15
C ALA A 171 -3.69 5.08 -19.42
N ARG A 172 -3.49 3.83 -18.99
CA ARG A 172 -4.51 3.07 -18.23
C ARG A 172 -4.76 3.66 -16.85
N LYS A 173 -3.71 4.16 -16.18
CA LYS A 173 -3.85 4.91 -14.92
C LYS A 173 -4.69 6.17 -15.09
N THR A 174 -4.58 6.87 -16.22
CA THR A 174 -5.46 8.02 -16.55
C THR A 174 -6.92 7.59 -16.72
N ILE A 175 -7.18 6.45 -17.34
CA ILE A 175 -8.55 5.90 -17.49
C ILE A 175 -9.15 5.56 -16.12
N ALA A 176 -8.40 4.84 -15.28
CA ALA A 176 -8.82 4.51 -13.92
C ALA A 176 -9.08 5.76 -13.09
N LYS A 177 -8.20 6.77 -13.18
CA LYS A 177 -8.39 8.05 -12.51
C LYS A 177 -9.66 8.75 -12.97
N LYS A 178 -9.96 8.74 -14.27
CA LYS A 178 -11.22 9.30 -14.78
C LYS A 178 -12.45 8.61 -14.15
N ALA A 179 -12.45 7.29 -14.07
CA ALA A 179 -13.55 6.54 -13.43
C ALA A 179 -13.72 6.92 -11.95
N ALA A 180 -12.60 7.05 -11.21
CA ALA A 180 -12.61 7.51 -9.83
C ALA A 180 -13.16 8.95 -9.69
N ASP A 181 -12.69 9.87 -10.55
CA ASP A 181 -13.13 11.27 -10.54
C ASP A 181 -14.63 11.42 -10.89
N ASP A 182 -15.15 10.60 -11.82
CA ASP A 182 -16.55 10.61 -12.22
C ASP A 182 -17.50 10.15 -11.10
N TRP A 183 -17.06 9.25 -10.22
CA TRP A 183 -17.78 8.92 -8.99
C TRP A 183 -17.65 10.03 -7.96
N ALA A 184 -16.42 10.46 -7.68
CA ALA A 184 -16.09 11.40 -6.61
C ALA A 184 -16.82 12.75 -6.76
N VAL A 185 -16.96 13.26 -8.00
CA VAL A 185 -17.53 14.60 -8.27
C VAL A 185 -18.96 14.81 -7.74
N ARG A 186 -19.72 13.73 -7.51
CA ARG A 186 -21.08 13.80 -6.97
C ARG A 186 -21.21 13.45 -5.50
N ILE A 187 -20.15 12.93 -4.88
CA ILE A 187 -20.13 12.66 -3.44
C ILE A 187 -19.80 13.99 -2.74
N ALA A 188 -20.68 14.40 -1.84
CA ALA A 188 -20.60 15.65 -1.10
C ALA A 188 -20.05 15.48 0.31
N ASP A 189 -19.80 14.23 0.72
CA ASP A 189 -19.06 13.94 1.93
C ASP A 189 -17.64 14.51 1.83
N GLU A 190 -17.11 14.90 2.99
CA GLU A 190 -15.71 15.25 3.19
C GLU A 190 -15.35 14.63 4.53
N PHE A 191 -14.63 13.53 4.48
CA PHE A 191 -14.28 12.74 5.64
C PHE A 191 -13.06 13.31 6.34
N SER A 192 -12.92 13.04 7.64
CA SER A 192 -11.71 13.46 8.34
C SER A 192 -10.54 12.60 7.86
N ALA A 193 -9.49 13.23 7.37
CA ALA A 193 -8.29 12.53 6.93
C ALA A 193 -7.70 11.60 7.99
N MET A 194 -7.11 10.50 7.54
CA MET A 194 -6.48 9.49 8.38
C MET A 194 -5.14 9.02 7.79
N THR A 195 -4.44 8.17 8.54
CA THR A 195 -3.21 7.52 8.07
C THR A 195 -3.35 6.04 8.32
N LEU A 196 -3.15 5.23 7.27
CA LEU A 196 -3.02 3.79 7.43
C LEU A 196 -1.71 3.55 8.19
N ASN A 197 -1.74 2.79 9.30
CA ASN A 197 -0.59 2.69 10.21
C ASN A 197 -0.18 1.24 10.47
N GLN A 198 0.46 0.58 9.50
CA GLN A 198 1.06 -0.77 9.62
C GLN A 198 0.15 -1.93 10.08
N SER A 199 -1.09 -1.66 10.48
CA SER A 199 -1.99 -2.57 11.18
C SER A 199 -3.25 -2.90 10.37
N GLU A 200 -3.45 -2.20 9.25
CA GLU A 200 -4.51 -2.50 8.29
C GLU A 200 -3.91 -3.41 7.22
N ILE A 201 -4.09 -4.70 7.47
CA ILE A 201 -3.85 -5.76 6.52
C ILE A 201 -4.80 -5.54 5.35
N VAL A 202 -4.25 -5.21 4.19
CA VAL A 202 -5.01 -5.29 2.94
C VAL A 202 -4.72 -6.66 2.35
N THR A 203 -5.72 -7.52 2.45
CA THR A 203 -5.67 -8.88 1.91
C THR A 203 -5.98 -8.81 0.43
N MET A 204 -5.00 -9.16 -0.41
CA MET A 204 -5.19 -9.30 -1.85
C MET A 204 -5.25 -10.75 -2.24
N GLN A 205 -5.97 -11.04 -3.33
CA GLN A 205 -5.89 -12.35 -3.96
C GLN A 205 -4.64 -12.44 -4.83
N ASN A 206 -4.00 -13.61 -4.82
CA ASN A 206 -2.78 -13.84 -5.59
C ASN A 206 -3.06 -13.65 -7.10
N PRO A 207 -2.27 -12.81 -7.78
CA PRO A 207 -2.49 -12.46 -9.20
C PRO A 207 -2.35 -13.67 -10.15
N THR A 208 -1.61 -14.71 -9.75
CA THR A 208 -1.25 -15.86 -10.59
C THR A 208 -2.10 -17.12 -10.33
N ASN A 209 -2.80 -17.19 -9.20
CA ASN A 209 -3.62 -18.34 -8.83
C ASN A 209 -4.85 -17.88 -8.03
N PHE A 210 -5.95 -17.68 -8.73
CA PHE A 210 -7.19 -17.12 -8.20
C PHE A 210 -7.84 -18.18 -7.34
N ASN A 211 -7.47 -18.16 -6.07
CA ASN A 211 -8.12 -18.89 -5.01
C ASN A 211 -8.30 -17.91 -3.85
N PRO A 212 -9.52 -17.69 -3.32
CA PRO A 212 -9.74 -16.86 -2.14
C PRO A 212 -8.90 -17.31 -0.92
N ASP A 213 -8.47 -18.57 -0.87
CA ASP A 213 -7.56 -19.09 0.16
C ASP A 213 -6.09 -18.72 -0.07
N ASN A 214 -5.72 -18.30 -1.29
CA ASN A 214 -4.37 -17.85 -1.66
C ASN A 214 -4.31 -16.33 -1.67
N SER A 215 -4.56 -15.74 -0.50
CA SER A 215 -4.40 -14.32 -0.31
C SER A 215 -3.07 -13.97 0.34
N PHE A 216 -2.61 -12.75 0.13
CA PHE A 216 -1.45 -12.20 0.81
C PHE A 216 -1.77 -10.85 1.41
N ASP A 217 -1.11 -10.57 2.52
CA ASP A 217 -1.37 -9.41 3.35
C ASP A 217 -0.25 -8.39 3.19
N PHE A 218 -0.57 -7.19 2.72
CA PHE A 218 0.40 -6.10 2.75
C PHE A 218 0.02 -5.05 3.79
N THR A 219 1.05 -4.40 4.33
CA THR A 219 0.85 -3.24 5.20
C THR A 219 1.00 -1.97 4.37
N ALA A 220 0.21 -0.94 4.68
CA ALA A 220 0.38 0.39 4.13
C ALA A 220 0.64 1.40 5.26
N ASN A 221 1.37 2.46 4.92
CA ASN A 221 1.75 3.51 5.86
C ASN A 221 1.56 4.90 5.22
N ARG A 222 0.35 5.16 4.74
CA ARG A 222 0.05 6.28 3.83
C ARG A 222 -1.11 7.13 4.28
N TYR A 223 -1.09 8.38 3.85
CA TYR A 223 -2.19 9.32 4.03
C TYR A 223 -3.41 8.89 3.21
N VAL A 224 -4.58 9.10 3.81
CA VAL A 224 -5.90 8.89 3.21
C VAL A 224 -6.73 10.12 3.51
N ASP A 225 -7.23 10.77 2.46
CA ASP A 225 -8.16 11.88 2.59
C ASP A 225 -9.57 11.33 2.85
N ASP A 226 -10.25 10.83 1.82
CA ASP A 226 -11.54 10.16 1.97
C ASP A 226 -11.46 8.67 1.69
N LEU A 227 -11.03 8.28 0.48
CA LEU A 227 -10.95 6.89 0.07
C LEU A 227 -9.65 6.62 -0.69
N VAL A 228 -8.96 5.54 -0.33
CA VAL A 228 -7.91 4.96 -1.16
C VAL A 228 -8.34 3.60 -1.69
N ILE A 229 -8.21 3.37 -2.99
CA ILE A 229 -8.42 2.07 -3.62
C ILE A 229 -7.06 1.49 -4.00
N PHE A 230 -6.74 0.33 -3.43
CA PHE A 230 -5.58 -0.46 -3.85
C PHE A 230 -5.91 -1.22 -5.12
N VAL A 231 -5.20 -0.90 -6.18
CA VAL A 231 -5.47 -1.40 -7.52
C VAL A 231 -4.52 -2.56 -7.84
N GLY A 232 -5.10 -3.69 -8.24
CA GLY A 232 -4.36 -4.89 -8.63
C GLY A 232 -4.77 -5.44 -9.99
N VAL A 233 -4.16 -6.56 -10.36
CA VAL A 233 -4.49 -7.33 -11.56
C VAL A 233 -4.44 -8.84 -11.31
N PHE A 234 -5.24 -9.60 -12.05
CA PHE A 234 -5.11 -11.05 -12.22
C PHE A 234 -5.26 -11.40 -13.71
N SER A 235 -5.00 -12.63 -14.14
CA SER A 235 -5.15 -13.02 -15.56
C SER A 235 -5.68 -14.44 -15.71
N GLN A 236 -6.97 -14.67 -15.47
CA GLN A 236 -7.48 -16.03 -15.27
C GLN A 236 -8.89 -16.33 -15.81
N TRP A 237 -9.74 -15.34 -16.06
CA TRP A 237 -11.10 -15.63 -16.53
C TRP A 237 -11.15 -15.53 -18.05
N ASP A 238 -12.27 -15.91 -18.67
CA ASP A 238 -12.46 -15.85 -20.13
C ASP A 238 -13.16 -14.56 -20.59
N ASP A 239 -13.82 -13.82 -19.68
CA ASP A 239 -14.46 -12.52 -19.93
C ASP A 239 -13.75 -11.31 -19.28
N ALA A 240 -14.04 -10.08 -19.74
CA ALA A 240 -13.52 -8.86 -19.12
C ALA A 240 -14.27 -8.59 -17.80
N SER A 241 -13.54 -8.47 -16.70
CA SER A 241 -14.13 -8.52 -15.36
C SER A 241 -13.22 -7.90 -14.31
N GLY A 242 -13.79 -7.55 -13.16
CA GLY A 242 -13.03 -7.15 -12.00
C GLY A 242 -13.66 -7.63 -10.69
N LEU A 243 -13.02 -7.24 -9.60
CA LEU A 243 -13.53 -7.39 -8.24
C LEU A 243 -13.22 -6.14 -7.44
N GLY A 244 -14.26 -5.48 -6.94
CA GLY A 244 -14.20 -4.36 -6.03
C GLY A 244 -14.64 -4.76 -4.63
N ASN A 245 -13.93 -4.27 -3.61
CA ASN A 245 -14.33 -4.43 -2.22
C ASN A 245 -13.95 -3.17 -1.42
N GLY A 246 -14.82 -2.78 -0.48
CA GLY A 246 -14.62 -1.64 0.40
C GLY A 246 -14.54 -2.10 1.85
N TRP A 247 -13.57 -1.58 2.61
CA TRP A 247 -13.43 -1.87 4.03
C TRP A 247 -13.83 -0.66 4.87
N ILE A 248 -14.77 -0.89 5.79
CA ILE A 248 -15.32 0.11 6.69
C ILE A 248 -14.39 0.29 7.88
N ASN A 249 -14.12 1.54 8.27
CA ASN A 249 -13.33 1.85 9.45
C ASN A 249 -14.11 2.70 10.46
N TYR A 250 -14.15 2.29 11.73
CA TYR A 250 -14.79 3.08 12.77
C TYR A 250 -13.99 4.36 13.05
N PRO A 251 -14.63 5.54 13.22
CA PRO A 251 -16.05 5.75 13.52
C PRO A 251 -16.94 6.08 12.30
N GLU A 252 -16.41 6.15 11.08
CA GLU A 252 -17.19 6.48 9.88
C GLU A 252 -17.70 5.20 9.21
N SER A 253 -19.02 5.00 9.14
CA SER A 253 -19.61 3.73 8.70
C SER A 253 -19.43 3.39 7.22
N LEU A 254 -18.68 4.21 6.46
CA LEU A 254 -18.45 4.07 5.02
C LEU A 254 -16.98 3.73 4.74
N PRO A 255 -16.66 3.07 3.61
CA PRO A 255 -15.30 2.69 3.28
C PRO A 255 -14.31 3.86 3.25
N ARG A 256 -13.15 3.66 3.87
CA ARG A 256 -12.00 4.59 3.83
C ARG A 256 -10.82 4.03 3.04
N TYR A 257 -10.79 2.72 2.87
CA TYR A 257 -9.89 2.05 1.94
C TYR A 257 -10.59 0.85 1.31
N GLY A 258 -10.18 0.49 0.11
CA GLY A 258 -10.79 -0.58 -0.68
C GLY A 258 -9.77 -1.21 -1.60
N MET A 259 -10.21 -2.21 -2.36
CA MET A 259 -9.42 -2.84 -3.40
C MET A 259 -10.26 -2.95 -4.66
N VAL A 260 -9.61 -2.75 -5.81
CA VAL A 260 -10.16 -3.10 -7.12
C VAL A 260 -9.12 -3.90 -7.88
N VAL A 261 -9.49 -5.08 -8.37
CA VAL A 261 -8.61 -5.94 -9.16
C VAL A 261 -9.24 -6.19 -10.52
N ILE A 262 -8.46 -6.05 -11.58
CA ILE A 262 -8.93 -6.19 -12.97
C ILE A 262 -8.28 -7.40 -13.65
N ASP A 263 -9.03 -8.12 -14.47
CA ASP A 263 -8.48 -9.16 -15.34
C ASP A 263 -7.65 -8.54 -16.47
N ALA A 264 -6.33 -8.69 -16.43
CA ALA A 264 -5.34 -8.07 -17.30
C ALA A 264 -5.26 -8.71 -18.70
N LYS A 265 -6.37 -8.69 -19.43
CA LYS A 265 -6.41 -9.23 -20.81
C LYS A 265 -5.89 -8.28 -21.85
N ASP A 266 -5.28 -8.87 -22.88
CA ASP A 266 -4.87 -8.18 -24.10
C ASP A 266 -6.06 -7.63 -24.90
N SER A 267 -7.27 -8.19 -24.72
CA SER A 267 -8.49 -7.74 -25.41
C SER A 267 -9.19 -6.56 -24.74
N LEU A 268 -8.76 -6.11 -23.56
CA LEU A 268 -9.35 -4.96 -22.88
C LEU A 268 -9.08 -3.68 -23.67
N THR A 269 -10.14 -3.13 -24.26
CA THR A 269 -10.14 -1.79 -24.84
C THR A 269 -10.17 -0.73 -23.73
N ASP A 270 -9.77 0.50 -24.06
CA ASP A 270 -9.79 1.62 -23.11
C ASP A 270 -11.19 1.92 -22.55
N SER A 271 -12.24 1.82 -23.39
CA SER A 271 -13.63 2.00 -22.97
C SER A 271 -14.09 0.90 -22.03
N LEU A 272 -13.77 -0.36 -22.35
CA LEU A 272 -14.14 -1.49 -21.49
C LEU A 272 -13.39 -1.46 -20.16
N LEU A 273 -12.13 -1.03 -20.16
CA LEU A 273 -11.37 -0.82 -18.92
C LEU A 273 -12.04 0.25 -18.03
N TYR A 274 -12.50 1.36 -18.62
CA TYR A 274 -13.24 2.38 -17.87
C TYR A 274 -14.52 1.81 -17.27
N GLU A 275 -15.32 1.10 -18.04
CA GLU A 275 -16.61 0.54 -17.62
C GLU A 275 -16.44 -0.46 -16.48
N VAL A 276 -15.57 -1.46 -16.66
CA VAL A 276 -15.31 -2.49 -15.63
C VAL A 276 -14.70 -1.84 -14.39
N PHE A 277 -13.71 -0.97 -14.52
CA PHE A 277 -13.10 -0.34 -13.36
C PHE A 277 -14.09 0.58 -12.61
N SER A 278 -14.94 1.31 -13.34
CA SER A 278 -16.00 2.13 -12.77
C SER A 278 -17.06 1.30 -12.05
N HIS A 279 -17.40 0.12 -12.58
CA HIS A 279 -18.28 -0.85 -11.92
C HIS A 279 -17.67 -1.28 -10.58
N GLU A 280 -16.40 -1.70 -10.58
CA GLU A 280 -15.74 -2.16 -9.34
C GLU A 280 -15.54 -1.04 -8.31
N ILE A 281 -15.37 0.22 -8.73
CA ILE A 281 -15.40 1.37 -7.79
C ILE A 281 -16.75 1.44 -7.06
N GLY A 282 -17.86 1.15 -7.74
CA GLY A 282 -19.18 1.10 -7.11
C GLY A 282 -19.24 0.08 -5.95
N HIS A 283 -18.63 -1.09 -6.14
CA HIS A 283 -18.48 -2.08 -5.06
C HIS A 283 -17.51 -1.62 -3.96
N ALA A 284 -16.40 -0.96 -4.32
CA ALA A 284 -15.44 -0.41 -3.37
C ALA A 284 -16.03 0.73 -2.50
N LEU A 285 -17.03 1.44 -3.01
CA LEU A 285 -17.86 2.40 -2.26
C LEU A 285 -18.93 1.72 -1.40
N ALA A 286 -18.92 0.39 -1.30
CA ALA A 286 -19.91 -0.42 -0.57
C ALA A 286 -21.37 -0.20 -1.02
N MET A 287 -21.58 0.19 -2.27
CA MET A 287 -22.93 0.43 -2.80
C MET A 287 -23.77 -0.85 -2.72
N LEU A 288 -25.04 -0.72 -2.34
CA LEU A 288 -26.01 -1.82 -2.10
C LEU A 288 -25.77 -2.67 -0.85
N TRP A 289 -24.52 -2.96 -0.47
CA TRP A 289 -24.25 -3.86 0.67
C TRP A 289 -23.85 -3.16 1.97
N ALA A 290 -23.58 -1.85 1.97
CA ALA A 290 -23.45 -1.06 3.21
C ALA A 290 -24.75 -1.00 4.04
N LYS A 291 -25.90 -1.23 3.38
CA LYS A 291 -27.24 -1.19 3.96
C LYS A 291 -28.03 -2.46 3.59
N PRO A 292 -27.62 -3.65 4.06
CA PRO A 292 -28.25 -4.91 3.69
C PRO A 292 -29.74 -4.97 4.05
N GLU A 293 -30.19 -4.17 5.02
CA GLU A 293 -31.59 -4.00 5.39
C GLU A 293 -32.48 -3.42 4.27
N LEU A 294 -31.88 -2.77 3.27
CA LEU A 294 -32.60 -2.26 2.10
C LEU A 294 -32.80 -3.33 1.02
N ILE A 295 -32.22 -4.52 1.16
CA ILE A 295 -32.39 -5.61 0.20
C ILE A 295 -33.48 -6.57 0.69
N ASP A 296 -34.54 -6.71 -0.11
CA ASP A 296 -35.63 -7.65 0.15
C ASP A 296 -35.48 -8.91 -0.70
N TYR A 297 -35.20 -10.02 0.00
CA TYR A 297 -35.02 -11.37 -0.56
C TYR A 297 -36.30 -12.22 -0.54
N SER A 298 -37.48 -11.63 -0.34
CA SER A 298 -38.76 -12.36 -0.36
C SER A 298 -38.97 -13.15 -1.66
N ASN A 299 -38.43 -12.66 -2.78
CA ASN A 299 -38.15 -13.46 -3.96
C ASN A 299 -36.63 -13.54 -4.19
N SER A 300 -36.02 -14.65 -3.77
CA SER A 300 -34.57 -14.84 -3.86
C SER A 300 -34.03 -14.91 -5.31
N SER A 301 -34.89 -15.18 -6.30
CA SER A 301 -34.49 -15.21 -7.72
C SER A 301 -34.47 -13.83 -8.35
N THR A 302 -35.16 -12.85 -7.75
CA THR A 302 -35.17 -11.45 -8.18
C THR A 302 -35.29 -10.55 -6.95
N PRO A 303 -34.23 -10.41 -6.14
CA PRO A 303 -34.26 -9.52 -4.99
C PRO A 303 -34.57 -8.10 -5.42
N ILE A 304 -35.05 -7.27 -4.49
CA ILE A 304 -35.32 -5.86 -4.77
C ILE A 304 -34.58 -4.95 -3.79
N PHE A 305 -34.02 -3.86 -4.30
CA PHE A 305 -33.42 -2.81 -3.49
C PHE A 305 -34.46 -1.72 -3.19
N LYS A 306 -34.73 -1.51 -1.90
CA LYS A 306 -35.79 -0.65 -1.36
C LYS A 306 -35.32 0.76 -0.95
N GLY A 307 -34.30 1.27 -1.62
CA GLY A 307 -33.86 2.66 -1.47
C GLY A 307 -34.91 3.65 -1.99
N GLU A 308 -35.22 4.69 -1.22
CA GLU A 308 -36.25 5.67 -1.59
C GLU A 308 -35.71 6.75 -2.56
N TYR A 309 -34.43 7.12 -2.46
CA TYR A 309 -33.82 7.99 -3.48
C TYR A 309 -33.79 7.27 -4.83
N THR A 310 -33.38 6.00 -4.81
CA THR A 310 -33.31 5.15 -6.00
C THR A 310 -34.69 4.90 -6.59
N ARG A 311 -35.70 4.63 -5.75
CA ARG A 311 -37.10 4.51 -6.19
C ARG A 311 -37.57 5.75 -6.92
N THR A 312 -37.27 6.94 -6.38
CA THR A 312 -37.66 8.22 -6.99
C THR A 312 -36.95 8.42 -8.33
N ALA A 313 -35.65 8.13 -8.39
CA ALA A 313 -34.87 8.20 -9.63
C ALA A 313 -35.36 7.20 -10.70
N ASN A 314 -35.91 6.06 -10.27
CA ASN A 314 -36.47 5.01 -11.11
C ASN A 314 -37.99 5.16 -11.36
N GLY A 315 -38.50 6.39 -11.38
CA GLY A 315 -39.90 6.65 -11.75
C GLY A 315 -40.94 6.11 -10.76
N GLY A 316 -40.56 5.90 -9.49
CA GLY A 316 -41.45 5.43 -8.42
C GLY A 316 -41.39 3.92 -8.14
N SER A 317 -40.58 3.17 -8.89
CA SER A 317 -40.41 1.72 -8.76
C SER A 317 -39.11 1.36 -8.07
N TYR A 318 -39.14 0.35 -7.18
CA TYR A 318 -37.91 -0.20 -6.61
C TYR A 318 -37.05 -0.89 -7.69
N ILE A 319 -35.74 -0.97 -7.43
CA ILE A 319 -34.80 -1.60 -8.36
C ILE A 319 -34.86 -3.10 -8.18
N SER A 320 -35.10 -3.81 -9.27
CA SER A 320 -34.88 -5.26 -9.34
C SER A 320 -33.38 -5.52 -9.42
N LEU A 321 -32.92 -6.49 -8.63
CA LEU A 321 -31.56 -6.97 -8.63
C LEU A 321 -31.51 -8.33 -9.32
N ARG A 322 -30.39 -8.59 -9.99
CA ARG A 322 -30.04 -9.91 -10.52
C ARG A 322 -29.67 -10.86 -9.38
N ASP A 323 -28.98 -10.32 -8.39
CA ASP A 323 -28.53 -11.00 -7.17
C ASP A 323 -28.60 -10.04 -5.97
N GLY A 324 -27.77 -10.20 -4.95
CA GLY A 324 -27.78 -9.31 -3.79
C GLY A 324 -27.03 -7.98 -3.97
N VAL A 325 -26.22 -7.83 -5.02
CA VAL A 325 -25.24 -6.75 -5.17
C VAL A 325 -25.17 -6.15 -6.58
N HIS A 326 -25.91 -6.69 -7.54
CA HIS A 326 -26.01 -6.16 -8.90
C HIS A 326 -27.46 -5.86 -9.29
N PRO A 327 -27.76 -4.67 -9.82
CA PRO A 327 -29.01 -4.38 -10.52
C PRO A 327 -29.26 -5.35 -11.69
N ALA A 328 -30.53 -5.61 -11.99
CA ALA A 328 -30.90 -6.45 -13.13
C ALA A 328 -30.47 -5.83 -14.47
N ASP A 329 -30.31 -6.65 -15.50
CA ASP A 329 -29.80 -6.28 -16.83
C ASP A 329 -30.62 -5.17 -17.52
N ASN A 330 -31.88 -4.98 -17.13
CA ASN A 330 -32.75 -3.93 -17.68
C ASN A 330 -32.65 -2.58 -16.93
N VAL A 331 -31.81 -2.48 -15.90
CA VAL A 331 -31.62 -1.26 -15.11
C VAL A 331 -30.50 -0.43 -15.75
N ASN A 332 -30.78 0.85 -16.04
CA ASN A 332 -29.78 1.78 -16.56
C ASN A 332 -28.79 2.18 -15.45
N SER A 333 -27.78 1.35 -15.24
CA SER A 333 -26.80 1.43 -14.15
C SER A 333 -25.48 0.83 -14.61
N ILE A 334 -24.36 1.46 -14.25
CA ILE A 334 -23.02 0.90 -14.52
C ILE A 334 -22.75 -0.40 -13.74
N MET A 335 -23.55 -0.66 -12.70
CA MET A 335 -23.49 -1.86 -11.87
C MET A 335 -24.27 -3.04 -12.45
N SER A 336 -24.99 -2.82 -13.54
CA SER A 336 -25.75 -3.86 -14.24
C SER A 336 -24.88 -4.52 -15.32
N TYR A 337 -25.12 -5.80 -15.60
CA TYR A 337 -24.47 -6.53 -16.70
C TYR A 337 -25.20 -6.37 -18.05
N GLY A 338 -26.26 -5.55 -18.12
CA GLY A 338 -27.06 -5.39 -19.33
C GLY A 338 -26.52 -4.43 -20.39
N ASP A 339 -25.28 -3.93 -20.22
CA ASP A 339 -24.61 -2.98 -21.14
C ASP A 339 -25.42 -1.71 -21.46
N LEU A 340 -26.33 -1.30 -20.56
CA LEU A 340 -27.19 -0.12 -20.77
C LEU A 340 -26.51 1.21 -20.41
N ALA A 341 -25.43 1.16 -19.64
CA ALA A 341 -24.69 2.32 -19.20
C ALA A 341 -23.19 2.10 -19.36
N THR A 342 -22.50 3.09 -19.92
CA THR A 342 -21.04 3.09 -20.09
C THR A 342 -20.32 4.01 -19.08
N ALA A 343 -21.06 4.53 -18.10
CA ALA A 343 -20.58 5.41 -17.01
C ALA A 343 -21.61 5.46 -15.86
N PRO A 344 -21.22 5.90 -14.65
CA PRO A 344 -22.16 6.07 -13.53
C PRO A 344 -23.35 6.96 -13.87
N THR A 345 -24.55 6.47 -13.57
CA THR A 345 -25.83 7.09 -13.91
C THR A 345 -26.51 7.71 -12.69
N ASN A 346 -27.62 8.43 -12.90
CA ASN A 346 -28.46 8.91 -11.79
C ASN A 346 -28.97 7.78 -10.89
N ILE A 347 -29.19 6.57 -11.40
CA ILE A 347 -29.61 5.42 -10.58
C ILE A 347 -28.47 5.02 -9.64
N ASP A 348 -27.24 4.98 -10.14
CA ASP A 348 -26.05 4.64 -9.36
C ASP A 348 -25.82 5.63 -8.20
N PHE A 349 -25.91 6.93 -8.49
CA PHE A 349 -25.77 7.96 -7.46
C PHE A 349 -26.92 7.96 -6.45
N ALA A 350 -28.13 7.57 -6.86
CA ALA A 350 -29.25 7.41 -5.93
C ALA A 350 -29.04 6.20 -5.00
N MET A 351 -28.48 5.10 -5.51
CA MET A 351 -28.13 3.92 -4.72
C MET A 351 -27.02 4.24 -3.70
N LEU A 352 -26.04 5.07 -4.06
CA LEU A 352 -25.05 5.58 -3.09
C LEU A 352 -25.70 6.41 -1.97
N ALA A 353 -26.63 7.30 -2.33
CA ALA A 353 -27.35 8.12 -1.34
C ALA A 353 -28.15 7.25 -0.35
N ASP A 354 -28.84 6.22 -0.86
CA ASP A 354 -29.53 5.24 -0.03
C ASP A 354 -28.55 4.38 0.81
N SER A 355 -27.32 4.16 0.31
CA SER A 355 -26.26 3.42 1.01
C SER A 355 -25.59 4.23 2.14
N GLY A 356 -25.87 5.53 2.25
CA GLY A 356 -25.47 6.39 3.37
C GLY A 356 -24.57 7.56 3.00
N TYR A 357 -24.13 7.68 1.75
CA TYR A 357 -23.37 8.85 1.29
C TYR A 357 -24.27 10.07 1.17
N ARG A 358 -23.70 11.26 1.33
CA ARG A 358 -24.27 12.53 0.87
C ARG A 358 -23.92 12.71 -0.59
N VAL A 359 -24.93 12.85 -1.44
CA VAL A 359 -24.77 12.89 -2.89
C VAL A 359 -25.50 14.09 -3.48
N TYR A 360 -24.79 14.89 -4.26
CA TYR A 360 -25.35 16.05 -4.96
C TYR A 360 -26.48 15.63 -5.91
N GLY A 361 -27.62 16.32 -5.78
CA GLY A 361 -28.86 16.00 -6.50
C GLY A 361 -29.80 15.04 -5.77
N PHE A 362 -29.43 14.56 -4.58
CA PHE A 362 -30.28 13.71 -3.74
C PHE A 362 -30.41 14.26 -2.31
N ASN A 363 -29.37 14.10 -1.48
CA ASN A 363 -29.42 14.35 -0.04
C ASN A 363 -28.27 15.24 0.49
N ALA A 364 -27.48 15.84 -0.40
CA ALA A 364 -26.34 16.71 -0.07
C ALA A 364 -26.69 18.18 0.10
#